data_AF-A0AAW1NXS2-F1
#
_entry.id   AF-A0AAW1NXS2-F1
#
_cell.length_a   1.000
_cell.length_b   1.000
_cell.length_c   1.000
_cell.angle_alpha   90.00
_cell.angle_beta   90.00
_cell.angle_gamma   90.00
#
_symmetry.space_group_name_H-M   'P 1'
#
loop_
_entity.id
_entity.type
_entity.pdbx_description
1 polymer ?
#
loop_
_entity_poly.entity_id
_entity_poly.type
_entity_poly.pdbx_seq_one_letter_code
_entity_poly.pdbx_strand_id
1 'polypeptide(L)'
;MVVIKLSVRAELQNIDSLSLPEGHTFCISVKESSGAETRANPQDGFEVTTTSGQKFSDVDLSDKEWTEFDEKLGESVEIMDLQWRLDAHK
;
A
#
# COMPACT_ATOMS: atom_id res chain seq x y z
N MET A 1 8.20 -9.13 -24.39
CA MET A 1 7.72 -9.32 -23.01
C MET A 1 7.76 -7.97 -22.33
N VAL A 2 6.67 -7.50 -21.75
CA VAL A 2 6.62 -6.22 -21.02
C VAL A 2 6.56 -6.56 -19.55
N VAL A 3 7.50 -6.04 -18.76
CA VAL A 3 7.52 -6.16 -17.31
C VAL A 3 7.13 -4.81 -16.73
N ILE A 4 6.23 -4.79 -15.75
CA ILE A 4 5.81 -3.56 -15.07
C ILE A 4 6.26 -3.68 -13.62
N LYS A 5 6.90 -2.62 -13.10
CA LYS A 5 7.30 -2.50 -11.70
C LYS A 5 6.34 -1.54 -11.00
N LEU A 6 5.67 -2.01 -9.95
CA LEU A 6 4.99 -1.16 -8.98
C LEU A 6 5.97 -0.80 -7.87
N SER A 7 6.24 0.49 -7.70
CA SER A 7 7.03 1.02 -6.60
C SER A 7 6.10 1.76 -5.64
N VAL A 8 6.16 1.41 -4.35
CA VAL A 8 5.40 2.05 -3.27
C VAL A 8 6.37 2.72 -2.31
N ARG A 9 6.01 3.91 -1.84
CA ARG A 9 6.74 4.69 -0.83
C ARG A 9 5.73 5.19 0.19
N ALA A 10 6.07 5.11 1.47
CA ALA A 10 5.32 5.68 2.56
C ALA A 10 6.28 6.03 3.71
N GLU A 11 5.83 6.88 4.62
CA GLU A 11 6.48 7.11 5.91
C GLU A 11 5.81 6.22 6.96
N LEU A 12 6.61 5.55 7.79
CA LEU A 12 6.16 4.54 8.74
C LEU A 12 6.60 4.92 10.15
N GLN A 13 5.67 4.91 11.10
CA GLN A 13 5.94 5.11 12.52
C GLN A 13 5.47 3.89 13.31
N ASN A 14 6.38 3.28 14.07
CA ASN A 14 6.13 2.09 14.88
C ASN A 14 5.63 0.86 14.08
N ILE A 15 5.90 0.84 12.77
CA ILE A 15 5.58 -0.26 11.85
C ILE A 15 6.85 -0.96 11.42
N ASP A 16 6.86 -2.28 11.51
CA ASP A 16 7.98 -3.13 11.12
C ASP A 16 7.90 -3.51 9.64
N SER A 17 6.70 -3.88 9.16
CA SER A 17 6.50 -4.28 7.78
C SER A 17 5.10 -3.98 7.26
N LEU A 18 5.03 -3.62 5.98
CA LEU A 18 3.80 -3.48 5.20
C LEU A 18 3.82 -4.53 4.07
N SER A 19 2.83 -5.41 4.05
CA SER A 19 2.71 -6.48 3.06
C SER A 19 1.34 -6.50 2.40
N LEU A 20 1.25 -7.21 1.29
CA LEU A 20 0.00 -7.46 0.57
C LEU A 20 -0.38 -8.93 0.76
N PRO A 21 -1.65 -9.24 1.04
CA PRO A 21 -2.10 -10.61 1.26
C PRO A 21 -2.00 -11.43 -0.03
N GLU A 22 -1.86 -12.74 0.12
CA GLU A 22 -1.86 -13.66 -1.02
C GLU A 22 -3.17 -13.54 -1.81
N GLY A 23 -3.06 -13.41 -3.14
CA GLY A 23 -4.23 -13.27 -4.03
C GLY A 23 -4.75 -11.83 -4.20
N HIS A 24 -4.09 -10.83 -3.59
CA HIS A 24 -4.44 -9.42 -3.82
C HIS A 24 -4.36 -9.06 -5.32
N THR A 25 -5.39 -8.39 -5.83
CA THR A 25 -5.51 -8.07 -7.26
C THR A 25 -5.30 -6.58 -7.49
N PHE A 26 -4.25 -6.24 -8.25
CA PHE A 26 -4.06 -4.88 -8.73
C PHE A 26 -4.70 -4.69 -10.11
N CYS A 27 -5.63 -3.74 -10.18
CA CYS A 27 -6.15 -3.28 -11.47
C CYS A 27 -5.21 -2.23 -12.07
N ILE A 28 -4.62 -2.55 -13.24
CA ILE A 28 -3.86 -1.59 -14.05
C ILE A 28 -4.68 -1.30 -15.30
N SER A 29 -5.21 -0.09 -15.40
CA SER A 29 -5.81 0.39 -16.65
C SER A 29 -4.71 0.82 -17.63
N VAL A 30 -4.63 0.17 -18.78
CA VAL A 30 -3.73 0.55 -19.87
C VAL A 30 -4.42 1.63 -20.72
N LYS A 31 -3.80 2.80 -20.82
CA LYS A 31 -4.30 3.87 -21.68
C LYS A 31 -4.00 3.55 -23.15
N GLU A 32 -5.02 3.20 -23.92
CA GLU A 32 -4.96 3.26 -25.39
C GLU A 32 -5.06 4.73 -25.87
N SER A 33 -4.48 5.03 -27.04
CA SER A 33 -4.31 6.39 -27.57
C SER A 33 -5.60 7.24 -27.70
N SER A 34 -6.79 6.64 -27.63
CA SER A 34 -8.08 7.33 -27.80
C SER A 34 -8.72 7.87 -26.51
N GLY A 35 -8.07 7.70 -25.36
CA GLY A 35 -8.48 8.32 -24.10
C GLY A 35 -9.43 7.49 -23.26
N ALA A 36 -9.00 7.15 -22.05
CA ALA A 36 -9.82 6.82 -20.89
C ALA A 36 -8.93 6.81 -19.65
N GLU A 37 -9.54 7.03 -18.49
CA GLU A 37 -8.91 7.38 -17.22
C GLU A 37 -8.09 6.25 -16.59
N THR A 38 -6.95 6.61 -15.99
CA THR A 38 -6.12 5.66 -15.23
C THR A 38 -6.64 5.59 -13.79
N ARG A 39 -7.15 4.43 -13.37
CA ARG A 39 -7.41 4.12 -11.95
C ARG A 39 -6.55 2.91 -11.59
N ALA A 40 -5.39 3.13 -10.98
CA ALA A 40 -4.71 2.07 -10.24
C ALA A 40 -5.04 2.28 -8.76
N ASN A 41 -5.51 1.22 -8.10
CA ASN A 41 -5.90 1.27 -6.70
C ASN A 41 -5.05 0.33 -5.84
N PRO A 42 -3.78 0.64 -5.57
CA PRO A 42 -2.99 -0.10 -4.60
C PRO A 42 -3.27 0.44 -3.19
N GLN A 43 -4.53 0.74 -2.87
CA GLN A 43 -4.88 1.53 -1.69
C GLN A 43 -5.50 0.70 -0.57
N ASP A 44 -6.12 -0.44 -0.88
CA ASP A 44 -6.83 -1.25 0.10
C ASP A 44 -6.19 -2.63 0.33
N GLY A 45 -6.58 -3.27 1.43
CA GLY A 45 -6.25 -4.67 1.70
C GLY A 45 -4.81 -4.91 2.14
N PHE A 46 -4.12 -3.92 2.71
CA PHE A 46 -2.77 -4.12 3.24
C PHE A 46 -2.77 -4.90 4.55
N GLU A 47 -1.66 -5.59 4.80
CA GLU A 47 -1.34 -6.19 6.08
C GLU A 47 -0.18 -5.44 6.72
N VAL A 48 -0.37 -4.97 7.94
CA VAL A 48 0.61 -4.21 8.71
C VAL A 48 1.05 -5.06 9.88
N THR A 49 2.36 -5.19 10.07
CA THR A 49 2.94 -5.73 11.30
C THR A 49 3.69 -4.60 12.00
N THR A 50 3.35 -4.36 13.26
CA THR A 50 3.99 -3.34 14.09
C THR A 50 5.33 -3.83 14.65
N THR A 51 6.11 -2.92 15.23
CA THR A 51 7.36 -3.26 15.91
C THR A 51 7.17 -4.15 17.14
N SER A 52 5.96 -4.19 17.72
CA SER A 52 5.61 -5.11 18.82
C SER A 52 5.18 -6.50 18.33
N GLY A 53 5.03 -6.68 17.01
CA GLY A 53 4.46 -7.88 16.39
C GLY A 53 2.94 -7.95 16.44
N GLN A 54 2.24 -6.87 16.80
CA GLN A 54 0.80 -6.75 16.54
C GLN A 54 0.56 -6.69 15.03
N LYS A 55 -0.52 -7.33 14.58
CA LYS A 55 -0.86 -7.41 13.16
C LYS A 55 -2.22 -6.78 12.92
N PHE A 56 -2.30 -5.99 11.86
CA PHE A 56 -3.53 -5.41 11.33
C PHE A 56 -3.72 -5.93 9.91
N SER A 57 -4.93 -6.36 9.61
CA SER A 57 -5.34 -6.85 8.30
C SER A 57 -6.38 -5.92 7.70
N ASP A 58 -6.50 -5.91 6.38
CA ASP A 58 -7.48 -5.11 5.65
C ASP A 58 -7.29 -3.61 5.90
N VAL A 59 -6.02 -3.18 5.98
CA VAL A 59 -5.66 -1.78 6.16
C VAL A 59 -5.94 -1.02 4.87
N ASP A 60 -6.78 0.00 4.97
CA ASP A 60 -7.11 0.92 3.89
C ASP A 60 -6.26 2.19 3.97
N LEU A 61 -5.58 2.51 2.87
CA LEU A 61 -4.73 3.66 2.61
C LEU A 61 -5.26 4.49 1.44
N SER A 62 -6.57 4.44 1.19
CA SER A 62 -7.26 5.27 0.18
C SER A 62 -7.00 6.77 0.39
N ASP A 63 -6.96 7.20 1.65
CA ASP A 63 -6.64 8.57 2.06
C ASP A 63 -5.13 8.86 2.13
N LYS A 64 -4.29 7.89 1.77
CA LYS A 64 -2.80 7.91 1.83
C LYS A 64 -2.21 7.96 3.23
N GLU A 65 -3.04 7.86 4.25
CA GLU A 65 -2.67 7.80 5.65
C GLU A 65 -3.52 6.76 6.38
N TRP A 66 -2.95 6.20 7.44
CA TRP A 66 -3.65 5.30 8.34
C TRP A 66 -3.03 5.38 9.73
N THR A 67 -3.87 5.43 10.75
CA THR A 67 -3.45 5.51 12.16
C THR A 67 -4.24 4.51 12.97
N GLU A 68 -3.57 3.78 13.85
CA GLU A 68 -4.23 2.90 14.81
C GLU A 68 -3.42 2.82 16.12
N PHE A 69 -4.00 2.22 17.16
CA PHE A 69 -3.31 2.04 18.44
C PHE A 69 -2.78 0.61 18.61
N ASP A 70 -1.49 0.47 18.92
CA ASP A 70 -0.88 -0.81 19.26
C ASP A 70 -0.97 -1.01 20.78
N GLU A 71 -1.89 -1.87 21.21
CA GLU A 71 -2.12 -2.16 22.62
C GLU A 71 -0.94 -2.86 23.29
N LYS A 72 -0.09 -3.56 22.54
CA LYS A 72 1.10 -4.24 23.07
C LYS A 72 2.26 -3.28 23.28
N LEU A 73 2.41 -2.31 22.39
CA LEU A 73 3.42 -1.24 22.49
C LEU A 73 2.99 -0.13 23.45
N GLY A 74 1.67 0.14 23.54
CA GLY A 74 1.11 1.26 24.28
C GLY A 74 1.27 2.61 23.56
N GLU A 75 1.48 2.59 22.24
CA GLU A 75 1.72 3.77 21.39
C GLU A 75 0.88 3.71 20.10
N SER A 76 0.75 4.84 19.40
CA SER A 76 0.15 4.88 18.06
C SER A 76 1.09 4.30 17.02
N VAL A 77 0.49 3.70 15.99
CA VAL A 77 1.14 3.25 14.76
C VAL A 77 0.56 4.03 13.59
N GLU A 78 1.42 4.50 12.70
CA GLU A 78 1.02 5.47 11.67
C GLU A 78 1.70 5.16 10.34
N ILE A 79 0.93 5.23 9.26
CA ILE A 79 1.38 5.25 7.87
C ILE A 79 1.00 6.60 7.31
N MET A 80 1.94 7.30 6.67
CA MET A 80 1.72 8.63 6.10
C MET A 80 2.31 8.73 4.70
N ASP A 81 1.81 9.70 3.92
CA ASP A 81 2.29 10.04 2.58
C ASP A 81 2.45 8.83 1.65
N LEU A 82 1.42 7.96 1.57
CA LEU A 82 1.45 6.85 0.63
C LEU A 82 1.52 7.39 -0.81
N GLN A 83 2.61 7.03 -1.48
CA GLN A 83 2.90 7.33 -2.87
C GLN A 83 3.17 6.03 -3.62
N TRP A 84 2.70 5.95 -4.86
CA TRP A 84 2.97 4.82 -5.72
C TRP A 84 3.27 5.26 -7.15
N ARG A 85 4.03 4.44 -7.86
CA ARG A 85 4.36 4.63 -9.27
C ARG A 85 4.43 3.28 -9.99
N LEU A 86 3.92 3.26 -11.21
CA LEU A 86 4.13 2.18 -12.17
C LEU A 86 5.20 2.60 -13.18
N ASP A 87 6.23 1.77 -13.33
CA ASP A 87 7.30 1.96 -14.30
C ASP A 87 7.40 0.73 -15.22
N ALA A 88 7.57 0.96 -16.52
CA ALA A 88 7.92 -0.13 -17.43
C ALA A 88 9.36 -0.56 -17.16
N HIS A 89 9.54 -1.81 -16.74
CA HIS A 89 10.84 -2.41 -16.54
C HIS A 89 11.36 -2.88 -17.91
N LYS A 90 12.42 -2.22 -18.38
CA LYS A 90 13.09 -2.52 -19.65
C LYS A 90 14.14 -3.60 -19.49
#